data_AF-A0A2U2HGY7-F1
#
_entry.id   AF-A0A2U2HGY7-F1
#
_cell.length_a   1.000
_cell.length_b   1.000
_cell.length_c   1.000
_cell.angle_alpha   90.00
_cell.angle_beta   90.00
_cell.angle_gamma   90.00
#
_symmetry.space_group_name_H-M   'P 1'
#
loop_
_entity.id
_entity.type
_entity.pdbx_description
1 polymer ?
#
loop_
_entity_poly.entity_id
_entity_poly.type
_entity_poly.pdbx_seq_one_letter_code
_entity_poly.pdbx_strand_id
1 'polypeptide(L)'
;MKILTKSAQAMAIIGMLVCSAAMAGDIVEGNGHTKEEATRNAERRAHEKARENNTCHITRVKMSECKRESDGTWTCYAAAAHHGNRCK
;
A
#
# COMPACT_ATOMS: atom_id res chain seq x y z
N MET A 1 18.95 -30.50 -29.06
CA MET A 1 18.83 -30.10 -27.63
C MET A 1 19.83 -29.00 -27.34
N LYS A 2 19.35 -27.79 -27.03
CA LYS A 2 20.00 -26.72 -26.25
C LYS A 2 18.91 -25.69 -25.94
N ILE A 3 18.48 -25.68 -24.68
CA ILE A 3 17.48 -24.77 -24.13
C ILE A 3 18.22 -23.46 -23.84
N LEU A 4 17.82 -22.35 -24.46
CA LEU A 4 18.09 -21.00 -23.98
C LEU A 4 16.83 -20.17 -24.20
N THR A 5 16.07 -20.07 -23.11
CA THR A 5 14.87 -19.27 -22.92
C THR A 5 15.14 -17.82 -23.31
N LYS A 6 14.38 -17.33 -24.30
CA LYS A 6 14.40 -15.94 -24.73
C LYS A 6 13.90 -15.07 -23.58
N SER A 7 14.82 -14.35 -22.98
CA SER A 7 14.58 -13.13 -22.23
C SER A 7 13.85 -12.10 -23.09
N ALA A 8 12.75 -11.52 -22.58
CA ALA A 8 12.40 -10.10 -22.71
C ALA A 8 10.98 -9.81 -22.21
N GLN A 9 10.92 -9.04 -21.13
CA GLN A 9 10.10 -7.83 -21.00
C GLN A 9 8.59 -7.95 -21.28
N ALA A 10 7.81 -8.05 -20.20
CA ALA A 10 6.55 -7.33 -20.06
C ALA A 10 6.72 -6.45 -18.81
N MET A 11 7.39 -5.30 -18.92
CA MET A 11 6.79 -3.98 -19.22
C MET A 11 5.50 -3.69 -18.45
N ALA A 12 5.64 -2.64 -17.64
CA ALA A 12 4.63 -1.64 -17.29
C ALA A 12 3.59 -2.00 -16.24
N ILE A 13 3.89 -1.66 -14.98
CA ILE A 13 3.01 -0.74 -14.24
C ILE A 13 3.90 0.38 -13.66
N ILE A 14 4.20 1.36 -14.52
CA ILE A 14 4.47 2.72 -14.09
C ILE A 14 3.09 3.31 -13.80
N GLY A 15 2.61 3.11 -12.58
CA GLY A 15 1.32 3.58 -12.10
C GLY A 15 1.49 4.77 -11.18
N MET A 16 1.58 5.96 -11.77
CA MET A 16 1.35 7.27 -11.17
C MET A 16 2.07 7.58 -9.84
N LEU A 17 3.16 8.33 -9.99
CA LEU A 17 3.48 9.47 -9.14
C LEU A 17 2.22 10.31 -8.87
N VAL A 18 1.53 10.03 -7.77
CA VAL A 18 0.59 10.99 -7.20
C VAL A 18 1.38 11.85 -6.23
N CYS A 19 2.04 12.88 -6.75
CA CYS A 19 2.42 14.06 -5.98
C CYS A 19 1.13 14.73 -5.48
N SER A 20 0.50 14.13 -4.48
CA SER A 20 -0.58 14.77 -3.73
C SER A 20 0.08 15.57 -2.63
N ALA A 21 0.03 16.89 -2.80
CA ALA A 21 0.40 17.85 -1.78
C ALA A 21 -0.13 17.43 -0.40
N ALA A 22 0.77 17.46 0.58
CA ALA A 22 0.55 17.69 2.02
C ALA A 22 -0.93 17.63 2.48
N MET A 23 -1.43 16.44 2.71
CA MET A 23 -2.65 16.19 3.48
C MET A 23 -2.31 15.30 4.67
N ALA A 24 -1.73 15.87 5.72
CA ALA A 24 -1.70 15.38 7.12
C ALA A 24 -1.50 13.87 7.43
N GLY A 25 -1.04 13.05 6.49
CA GLY A 25 -0.81 11.62 6.62
C GLY A 25 -0.40 10.96 5.29
N ASP A 26 0.55 10.03 5.35
CA ASP A 26 0.97 9.22 4.21
C ASP A 26 -0.09 8.16 3.93
N ILE A 27 -0.72 8.22 2.76
CA ILE A 27 -1.54 7.12 2.27
C ILE A 27 -0.62 6.01 1.81
N VAL A 28 -0.85 4.81 2.33
CA VAL A 28 -0.14 3.60 1.96
C VAL A 28 -1.12 2.57 1.42
N GLU A 29 -0.66 1.82 0.43
CA GLU A 29 -1.41 0.74 -0.19
C GLU A 29 -0.97 -0.62 0.35
N GLY A 30 -1.92 -1.56 0.44
CA GLY A 30 -1.67 -2.96 0.72
C GLY A 30 -2.40 -3.83 -0.29
N ASN A 31 -1.66 -4.73 -0.91
CA ASN A 31 -2.16 -5.65 -1.93
C ASN A 31 -2.25 -7.07 -1.37
N GLY A 32 -3.17 -7.89 -1.87
CA GLY A 32 -3.31 -9.29 -1.49
C GLY A 32 -4.32 -10.05 -2.35
N HIS A 33 -4.30 -11.38 -2.30
CA HIS A 33 -5.26 -12.21 -3.05
C HIS A 33 -6.67 -12.16 -2.46
N THR A 34 -6.80 -11.78 -1.18
CA THR A 34 -8.10 -11.52 -0.52
C THR A 34 -8.15 -10.11 0.05
N LYS A 35 -9.37 -9.62 0.33
CA LYS A 35 -9.57 -8.33 1.01
C LYS A 35 -8.88 -8.26 2.35
N GLU A 36 -8.90 -9.35 3.12
CA GLU A 36 -8.31 -9.43 4.45
C GLU A 36 -6.78 -9.38 4.38
N GLU A 37 -6.19 -10.03 3.38
CA GLU A 37 -4.75 -9.97 3.14
C GLU A 37 -4.30 -8.55 2.74
N ALA A 38 -5.00 -7.95 1.78
CA ALA A 38 -4.77 -6.57 1.34
C ALA A 38 -4.90 -5.58 2.50
N THR A 39 -5.91 -5.77 3.37
CA THR A 39 -6.13 -4.98 4.58
C THR A 39 -4.96 -5.10 5.55
N ARG A 40 -4.55 -6.32 5.92
CA ARG A 40 -3.41 -6.54 6.82
C ARG A 40 -2.12 -5.94 6.27
N ASN A 41 -1.90 -6.04 4.96
CA ASN A 41 -0.72 -5.46 4.32
C ASN A 41 -0.75 -3.92 4.35
N ALA A 42 -1.90 -3.30 4.13
CA ALA A 42 -2.04 -1.84 4.18
C ALA A 42 -1.84 -1.32 5.61
N GLU A 43 -2.44 -1.97 6.60
CA GLU A 43 -2.26 -1.62 8.02
C GLU A 43 -0.81 -1.80 8.48
N ARG A 44 -0.16 -2.91 8.10
CA ARG A 44 1.25 -3.15 8.42
C ARG A 44 2.14 -2.03 7.86
N ARG A 45 1.95 -1.66 6.59
CA ARG A 45 2.70 -0.56 5.96
C ARG A 45 2.40 0.78 6.61
N ALA A 46 1.15 1.02 7.04
CA ALA A 46 0.79 2.25 7.73
C ALA A 46 1.48 2.33 9.08
N HIS A 47 1.59 1.21 9.79
CA HIS A 47 2.37 1.13 11.03
C HIS A 47 3.86 1.35 10.82
N GLU A 48 4.45 0.81 9.74
CA GLU A 48 5.85 1.05 9.38
C GLU A 48 6.07 2.55 9.11
N LYS A 49 5.19 3.18 8.33
CA LYS A 49 5.25 4.61 8.04
C LYS A 49 5.04 5.48 9.27
N ALA A 50 4.12 5.08 10.15
CA ALA A 50 3.90 5.76 11.42
C ALA A 50 5.15 5.72 12.30
N ARG A 51 5.86 4.59 12.35
CA ARG A 51 7.14 4.46 13.07
C ARG A 51 8.22 5.37 12.47
N GLU A 52 8.35 5.41 11.14
CA GLU A 52 9.27 6.35 10.47
C GLU A 52 8.99 7.80 10.85
N ASN A 53 7.70 8.17 10.89
CA ASN A 53 7.23 9.51 11.22
C ASN A 53 7.16 9.78 12.74
N ASN A 54 7.60 8.85 13.60
CA ASN A 54 7.51 8.93 15.06
C ASN A 54 6.09 9.23 15.61
N THR A 55 5.07 8.70 14.94
CA THR A 55 3.66 8.82 15.33
C THR A 55 3.05 7.45 15.58
N CYS A 56 1.94 7.42 16.30
CA CYS A 56 1.10 6.22 16.47
C CYS A 56 -0.23 6.31 15.73
N HIS A 57 -0.48 7.43 15.04
CA HIS A 57 -1.78 7.67 14.42
C HIS A 57 -1.81 7.04 13.04
N ILE A 58 -2.52 5.92 12.94
CA ILE A 58 -2.91 5.32 11.66
C ILE A 58 -4.43 5.35 11.50
N THR A 59 -4.89 5.54 10.27
CA THR A 59 -6.28 5.32 9.87
C THR A 59 -6.43 3.86 9.49
N ARG A 60 -7.35 3.15 10.15
CA ARG A 60 -7.67 1.77 9.79
C ARG A 60 -8.27 1.70 8.39
N VAL A 61 -8.01 0.60 7.71
CA VAL A 61 -8.58 0.32 6.39
C VAL A 61 -10.10 0.19 6.50
N LYS A 62 -10.82 0.81 5.56
CA LYS A 62 -12.24 0.54 5.35
C LYS A 62 -12.38 -0.53 4.26
N MET A 63 -12.81 -1.73 4.64
CA MET A 63 -12.92 -2.87 3.69
C MET A 63 -13.92 -2.63 2.55
N SER A 64 -14.83 -1.67 2.71
CA SER A 64 -15.76 -1.20 1.67
C SER A 64 -15.07 -0.37 0.59
N GLU A 65 -13.93 0.25 0.89
CA GLU A 65 -13.16 1.10 -0.02
C GLU A 65 -12.00 0.36 -0.70
N CYS A 66 -11.77 -0.92 -0.35
CA CYS A 66 -10.81 -1.76 -1.04
C CYS A 66 -11.25 -2.02 -2.49
N LYS A 67 -10.32 -1.82 -3.41
CA LYS A 67 -10.51 -2.03 -4.84
C LYS A 67 -10.09 -3.43 -5.23
N ARG A 68 -10.81 -4.02 -6.18
CA ARG A 68 -10.40 -5.27 -6.81
C ARG A 68 -9.72 -4.90 -8.13
N GLU A 69 -8.50 -5.39 -8.28
CA GLU A 69 -7.65 -5.11 -9.43
C GLU A 69 -7.98 -6.08 -10.59
N SER A 70 -7.51 -5.76 -11.79
CA SER A 70 -7.81 -6.51 -13.01
C SER A 70 -7.25 -7.94 -13.00
N ASP A 71 -6.20 -8.20 -12.22
CA ASP A 71 -5.60 -9.53 -12.03
C ASP A 71 -6.35 -10.39 -10.98
N GLY A 72 -7.42 -9.86 -10.40
CA GLY A 72 -8.22 -10.52 -9.37
C GLY A 72 -7.71 -10.33 -7.95
N THR A 73 -6.60 -9.63 -7.75
CA THR A 73 -6.12 -9.23 -6.42
C THR A 73 -6.93 -8.06 -5.85
N TRP A 74 -6.72 -7.75 -4.58
CA TRP A 74 -7.33 -6.64 -3.88
C TRP A 74 -6.26 -5.64 -3.45
N THR A 75 -6.59 -4.36 -3.58
CA THR A 75 -5.81 -3.23 -3.07
C THR A 75 -6.64 -2.46 -2.05
N CYS A 76 -6.11 -2.33 -0.84
CA CYS A 76 -6.68 -1.55 0.25
C CYS A 76 -5.76 -0.39 0.60
N TYR A 77 -6.32 0.68 1.16
CA TYR A 77 -5.58 1.89 1.52
C TYR A 77 -5.72 2.17 3.01
N ALA A 78 -4.61 2.54 3.64
CA ALA A 78 -4.55 3.05 5.00
C ALA A 78 -3.77 4.37 4.99
N ALA A 79 -3.89 5.17 6.05
CA ALA A 79 -3.12 6.42 6.18
C ALA A 79 -2.33 6.43 7.48
N ALA A 80 -1.11 6.94 7.46
CA ALA A 80 -0.28 7.15 8.64
C ALA A 80 -0.05 8.66 8.84
N ALA A 81 -0.52 9.24 9.94
CA ALA A 81 -0.39 10.67 10.16
C ALA A 81 1.09 11.11 10.18
N HIS A 82 1.41 12.32 9.72
CA HIS A 82 2.78 12.87 9.86
C HIS A 82 3.00 13.52 11.22
N HIS A 83 1.91 14.07 11.78
CA HIS A 83 1.91 14.78 13.04
C HIS A 83 0.89 14.14 13.97
N GLY A 84 1.34 13.81 15.18
CA GLY A 84 0.52 13.14 16.19
C GLY A 84 1.35 12.90 17.45
N ASN A 85 0.67 12.59 18.56
CA ASN A 85 1.38 12.25 19.78
C ASN A 85 2.29 11.05 19.52
N ARG A 86 3.54 11.12 20.01
CA ARG A 86 4.46 9.98 19.97
C ARG A 86 3.77 8.81 20.67
N CYS A 87 3.97 7.61 20.13
CA CYS A 87 3.58 6.37 20.79
C CYS A 87 4.09 6.40 22.24
N LYS A 88 3.16 6.32 23.22
CA LYS A 88 3.51 6.10 24.62
C LYS A 88 3.71 4.62 24.88
#